data_AF-A0A3R6K8S4-F1
#
_entry.id   AF-A0A3R6K8S4-F1
#
_cell.length_a   1.000
_cell.length_b   1.000
_cell.length_c   1.000
_cell.angle_alpha   90.00
_cell.angle_beta   90.00
_cell.angle_gamma   90.00
#
_symmetry.space_group_name_H-M   'P 1'
#
loop_
_entity.id
_entity.type
_entity.pdbx_description
1 polymer ?
#
loop_
_entity_poly.entity_id
_entity_poly.type
_entity_poly.pdbx_seq_one_letter_code
_entity_poly.pdbx_strand_id
1 'polypeptide(L)'
;MRKYLFIALAAGVLALSGCGSSEPVHVNVENSEKLQGNTFGKTNLIEIGGKLWYDTTTRIVYFWNGYLGYTDYSTTPSPYYAPNGKPYRYNPENNAFEEIE
;
A
#
# COMPACT_ATOMS: atom_id res chain seq x y z
N MET A 1 42.72 -13.97 -1.36
CA MET A 1 41.64 -14.20 -2.35
C MET A 1 40.26 -14.38 -1.71
N ARG A 2 40.12 -15.19 -0.65
CA ARG A 2 38.83 -15.48 0.02
C ARG A 2 38.11 -14.27 0.67
N LYS A 3 38.85 -13.23 1.12
CA LYS A 3 38.27 -12.02 1.76
C LYS A 3 37.61 -11.05 0.76
N TYR A 4 38.14 -10.97 -0.46
CA TYR A 4 37.59 -10.10 -1.51
C TYR A 4 36.30 -10.65 -2.12
N LEU A 5 36.09 -11.97 -2.02
CA LEU A 5 34.87 -12.64 -2.48
C LEU A 5 33.64 -12.23 -1.65
N PHE A 6 33.80 -12.05 -0.34
CA PHE A 6 32.70 -11.66 0.55
C PHE A 6 32.30 -10.19 0.38
N ILE A 7 33.25 -9.31 0.04
CA ILE A 7 32.99 -7.89 -0.20
C ILE A 7 32.22 -7.70 -1.52
N ALA A 8 32.58 -8.46 -2.57
CA ALA A 8 31.85 -8.45 -3.84
C ALA A 8 30.41 -8.97 -3.68
N LEU A 9 30.20 -9.97 -2.82
CA LEU A 9 28.86 -10.53 -2.56
C LEU A 9 27.96 -9.55 -1.78
N ALA A 10 28.51 -8.80 -0.83
CA ALA A 10 27.76 -7.80 -0.06
C ALA A 10 27.35 -6.58 -0.91
N ALA A 11 28.20 -6.14 -1.85
CA ALA A 11 27.87 -5.05 -2.76
C ALA A 11 26.77 -5.42 -3.78
N GLY A 12 26.68 -6.70 -4.18
CA GLY A 12 25.63 -7.19 -5.06
C GLY A 12 24.24 -7.21 -4.44
N VAL A 13 24.14 -7.46 -3.12
CA VAL A 13 22.85 -7.48 -2.39
C VAL A 13 22.27 -6.07 -2.20
N LEU A 14 23.13 -5.05 -2.04
CA LEU A 14 22.70 -3.65 -1.88
C LEU A 14 22.22 -3.00 -3.19
N ALA A 15 22.54 -3.58 -4.35
CA ALA A 15 22.07 -3.07 -5.65
C ALA A 15 20.64 -3.55 -6.00
N LEU A 16 20.02 -4.38 -5.16
CA LEU A 16 18.68 -4.93 -5.37
C LEU A 16 17.58 -4.19 -4.60
N SER A 17 17.89 -3.14 -3.84
CA SER A 17 16.85 -2.19 -3.41
C SER A 17 16.41 -1.38 -4.63
N GLY A 18 15.51 -1.99 -5.40
CA GLY A 18 14.85 -1.41 -6.55
C GLY A 18 14.25 -0.06 -6.16
N CYS A 19 14.87 1.00 -6.66
CA CYS A 19 14.25 2.31 -6.79
C CYS A 19 13.18 2.18 -7.89
N GLY A 20 12.04 1.61 -7.52
CA GLY A 20 10.85 1.67 -8.36
C GLY A 20 10.31 3.08 -8.27
N SER A 21 10.56 3.91 -9.28
CA SER A 21 9.77 5.12 -9.47
C SER A 21 8.33 4.67 -9.71
N SER A 22 7.51 4.69 -8.67
CA SER A 22 6.08 4.48 -8.81
C SER A 22 5.51 5.73 -9.45
N GLU A 23 5.50 5.78 -10.78
CA GLU A 23 4.74 6.83 -11.47
C GLU A 23 3.28 6.70 -11.06
N PRO A 24 2.64 7.79 -10.59
CA PRO A 24 1.23 7.75 -10.27
C PRO A 24 0.46 7.33 -11.51
N VAL A 25 -0.46 6.37 -11.36
CA VAL A 25 -1.33 6.00 -12.46
C VAL A 25 -2.28 7.18 -12.72
N HIS A 26 -1.95 7.99 -13.72
CA HIS A 26 -2.81 9.08 -14.19
C HIS A 26 -3.95 8.49 -15.03
N VAL A 27 -5.03 8.08 -14.36
CA VAL A 27 -6.26 7.66 -15.06
C VAL A 27 -7.27 8.79 -15.02
N ASN A 28 -7.57 9.34 -16.21
CA ASN A 28 -8.80 10.09 -16.39
C ASN A 28 -9.98 9.11 -16.18
N VAL A 29 -10.96 9.49 -15.38
CA VAL A 29 -12.17 8.69 -15.07
C VAL A 29 -12.88 8.20 -16.34
N GLU A 30 -12.80 8.97 -17.44
CA GLU A 30 -13.32 8.59 -18.77
C GLU A 30 -12.61 7.36 -19.38
N ASN A 31 -11.40 7.04 -18.94
CA ASN A 31 -10.59 5.87 -19.32
C ASN A 31 -10.43 4.88 -18.14
N SER A 32 -11.46 4.77 -17.30
CA SER A 32 -11.50 3.89 -16.12
C SER A 32 -11.41 2.40 -16.43
N GLU A 33 -11.44 2.00 -17.71
CA GLU A 33 -11.17 0.63 -18.15
C GLU A 33 -9.78 0.13 -17.70
N LYS A 34 -8.80 1.04 -17.58
CA LYS A 34 -7.48 0.74 -17.01
C LYS A 34 -7.49 0.47 -15.50
N LEU A 35 -8.57 0.83 -14.81
CA LEU A 35 -8.78 0.57 -13.39
C LEU A 35 -9.50 -0.77 -13.16
N GLN A 36 -9.90 -1.49 -14.22
CA GLN A 36 -10.53 -2.81 -14.10
C GLN A 36 -9.53 -3.89 -13.64
N GLY A 37 -10.03 -4.87 -12.88
CA GLY A 37 -9.22 -5.89 -12.20
C GLY A 37 -9.12 -5.63 -10.69
N ASN A 38 -8.37 -6.48 -9.97
CA ASN A 38 -8.07 -6.33 -8.54
C ASN A 38 -7.23 -5.07 -8.23
N THR A 39 -7.38 -3.98 -8.99
CA THR A 39 -6.67 -2.72 -8.76
C THR A 39 -7.31 -1.96 -7.60
N PHE A 40 -8.64 -2.02 -7.47
CA PHE A 40 -9.39 -1.40 -6.38
C PHE A 40 -10.51 -2.34 -5.94
N GLY A 41 -10.67 -2.53 -4.63
CA GLY A 41 -11.80 -3.29 -4.10
C GLY A 41 -11.49 -4.00 -2.80
N LYS A 42 -12.53 -4.57 -2.18
CA LYS A 42 -12.44 -5.24 -0.87
C LYS A 42 -11.39 -6.35 -0.82
N THR A 43 -11.07 -6.97 -1.96
CA THR A 43 -10.10 -8.06 -2.07
C THR A 43 -8.67 -7.62 -1.76
N ASN A 44 -8.38 -6.33 -1.86
CA ASN A 44 -7.06 -5.77 -1.55
C ASN A 44 -6.95 -5.22 -0.14
N LEU A 45 -8.05 -5.19 0.62
CA LEU A 45 -8.05 -4.65 1.96
C LEU A 45 -7.66 -5.74 2.95
N ILE A 46 -6.64 -5.46 3.77
CA ILE A 46 -6.23 -6.30 4.89
C ILE A 46 -6.46 -5.54 6.18
N GLU A 47 -7.15 -6.17 7.13
CA GLU A 47 -7.37 -5.61 8.47
C GLU A 47 -6.05 -5.62 9.25
N ILE A 48 -5.69 -4.46 9.80
CA ILE A 48 -4.51 -4.27 10.67
C ILE A 48 -4.90 -4.05 12.13
N GLY A 49 -6.18 -4.22 12.44
CA GLY A 49 -6.76 -4.12 13.77
C GLY A 49 -7.45 -2.78 14.03
N GLY A 50 -8.31 -2.75 15.05
CA GLY A 50 -8.97 -1.52 15.48
C GLY A 50 -9.86 -0.88 14.41
N LYS A 51 -10.46 -1.68 13.52
CA LYS A 51 -11.27 -1.22 12.38
C LYS A 51 -10.47 -0.45 11.32
N LEU A 52 -9.14 -0.60 11.34
CA LEU A 52 -8.25 -0.07 10.32
C LEU A 52 -7.91 -1.16 9.31
N TRP A 53 -7.94 -0.78 8.06
CA TRP A 53 -7.63 -1.62 6.91
C TRP A 53 -6.62 -0.87 6.06
N TYR A 54 -5.72 -1.57 5.38
CA TYR A 54 -4.90 -0.96 4.33
C TYR A 54 -5.13 -1.66 3.00
N ASP A 55 -5.06 -0.89 1.92
CA ASP A 55 -5.05 -1.43 0.57
C ASP A 55 -3.64 -1.93 0.23
N THR A 56 -3.49 -3.19 -0.15
CA THR A 56 -2.18 -3.81 -0.39
C THR A 56 -1.44 -3.25 -1.60
N THR A 57 -2.13 -2.55 -2.51
CA THR A 57 -1.53 -1.96 -3.71
C THR A 57 -0.96 -0.57 -3.41
N THR A 58 -1.76 0.28 -2.79
CA THR A 58 -1.44 1.69 -2.52
C THR A 58 -0.84 1.91 -1.14
N ARG A 59 -1.00 0.93 -0.25
CA ARG A 59 -0.70 0.99 1.18
C ARG A 59 -1.48 2.05 1.97
N ILE A 60 -2.48 2.69 1.36
CA ILE A 60 -3.30 3.71 2.05
C ILE A 60 -4.14 3.05 3.14
N VAL A 61 -4.18 3.70 4.30
CA VAL A 61 -4.97 3.25 5.46
C VAL A 61 -6.38 3.85 5.38
N TYR A 62 -7.35 3.01 5.68
CA TYR A 62 -8.76 3.35 5.77
C TYR A 62 -9.31 2.94 7.14
N PHE A 63 -10.17 3.78 7.69
CA PHE A 63 -11.06 3.43 8.79
C PHE A 63 -12.37 2.86 8.22
N TRP A 64 -12.79 1.72 8.77
CA TRP A 64 -14.05 1.10 8.40
C TRP A 64 -14.77 0.51 9.60
N ASN A 65 -15.88 1.15 9.99
CA ASN A 65 -16.74 0.71 11.10
C ASN A 65 -17.77 -0.38 10.71
N GLY A 66 -17.63 -1.01 9.55
CA GLY A 66 -18.53 -2.04 9.03
C GLY A 66 -17.92 -3.43 9.10
N TYR A 67 -18.72 -4.44 8.77
CA TYR A 67 -18.24 -5.80 8.56
C TYR A 67 -18.00 -6.03 7.07
N LEU A 68 -16.91 -6.70 6.73
CA LEU A 68 -16.54 -7.04 5.36
C LEU A 68 -17.12 -8.42 4.98
N GLY A 69 -18.44 -8.54 4.98
CA GLY A 69 -19.15 -9.76 4.58
C GLY A 69 -19.30 -9.93 3.07
N TYR A 70 -19.79 -11.11 2.67
CA TYR A 70 -20.15 -11.36 1.26
C TYR A 70 -21.37 -10.52 0.82
N THR A 71 -22.22 -10.11 1.77
CA THR A 71 -23.49 -9.39 1.57
C THR A 71 -23.44 -7.91 1.92
N ASP A 72 -22.31 -7.39 2.43
CA ASP A 72 -22.25 -6.04 2.98
C ASP A 72 -21.81 -5.05 1.89
N TYR A 73 -22.79 -4.58 1.11
CA TYR A 73 -22.58 -3.73 -0.06
C TYR A 73 -22.64 -2.22 0.22
N SER A 74 -22.83 -1.78 1.47
CA SER A 74 -23.38 -0.43 1.71
C SER A 74 -22.54 0.49 2.60
N THR A 75 -21.29 0.17 2.94
CA THR A 75 -20.45 1.11 3.69
C THR A 75 -19.12 1.34 3.00
N THR A 76 -18.86 2.60 2.64
CA THR A 76 -17.62 3.02 2.00
C THR A 76 -16.56 3.28 3.08
N PRO A 77 -15.40 2.61 3.04
CA PRO A 77 -14.30 2.91 3.96
C PRO A 77 -13.83 4.36 3.76
N SER A 78 -13.49 5.05 4.86
CA SER A 78 -12.99 6.42 4.82
C SER A 78 -11.47 6.42 4.98
N PRO A 79 -10.68 7.19 4.20
CA PRO A 79 -9.24 7.27 4.41
C PRO A 79 -8.92 7.75 5.83
N TYR A 80 -7.89 7.19 6.44
CA TYR A 80 -7.40 7.61 7.75
C TYR A 80 -6.30 8.65 7.56
N TYR A 81 -6.61 9.91 7.88
CA TYR A 81 -5.77 11.06 7.57
C TYR A 81 -4.73 11.36 8.63
N ALA A 82 -3.53 11.75 8.19
CA ALA A 82 -2.47 12.33 8.99
C ALA A 82 -2.72 13.85 9.22
N PRO A 83 -2.02 14.50 10.17
CA PRO A 83 -2.16 15.93 10.44
C PRO A 83 -1.90 16.84 9.23
N ASN A 84 -1.11 16.36 8.25
CA ASN A 84 -0.83 17.07 7.02
C ASN A 84 -1.99 17.06 5.99
N GLY A 85 -3.12 16.42 6.32
CA GLY A 85 -4.31 16.35 5.46
C GLY A 85 -4.24 15.28 4.37
N LYS A 86 -3.16 14.50 4.29
CA LYS A 86 -3.03 13.34 3.40
C LYS A 86 -3.35 12.05 4.17
N PRO A 87 -3.77 10.97 3.49
CA PRO A 87 -3.95 9.68 4.15
C PRO A 87 -2.63 9.13 4.68
N TYR A 88 -2.69 8.37 5.78
CA TYR A 88 -1.57 7.54 6.20
C TYR A 88 -1.30 6.41 5.22
N ARG A 89 -0.02 6.04 5.09
CA ARG A 89 0.43 4.82 4.42
C ARG A 89 0.88 3.80 5.47
N TYR A 90 0.45 2.55 5.36
CA TYR A 90 0.89 1.46 6.24
C TYR A 90 2.17 0.81 5.71
N ASN A 91 3.13 0.60 6.61
CA ASN A 91 4.33 -0.17 6.32
C ASN A 91 4.23 -1.56 6.98
N PRO A 92 4.01 -2.64 6.20
CA PRO A 92 3.86 -3.97 6.76
C PRO A 92 5.16 -4.57 7.32
N GLU A 93 6.34 -4.05 6.94
CA GLU A 93 7.64 -4.56 7.38
C GLU A 93 7.92 -4.23 8.86
N ASN A 94 7.40 -3.10 9.34
CA ASN A 94 7.62 -2.61 10.70
C ASN A 94 6.33 -2.28 11.46
N ASN A 95 5.16 -2.56 10.87
CA ASN A 95 3.85 -2.32 11.47
C ASN A 95 3.65 -0.86 11.91
N ALA A 96 4.05 0.09 11.06
CA ALA A 96 3.97 1.53 11.36
C ALA A 96 3.19 2.30 10.29
N PHE A 97 2.68 3.47 10.69
CA PHE A 97 2.13 4.45 9.75
C PHE A 97 3.21 5.44 9.31
N GLU A 98 3.20 5.71 8.02
CA GLU A 98 4.07 6.67 7.35
C GLU A 98 3.20 7.82 6.82
N GLU A 99 3.64 9.05 7.08
CA GLU A 99 3.05 10.22 6.44
C GLU A 99 3.50 10.31 4.98
N ILE A 100 2.59 10.72 4.11
CA ILE A 100 2.90 11.00 2.71
C ILE A 100 3.35 12.46 2.62
N GLU A 101 4.52 12.69 2.03
CA GLU A 101 5.07 14.04 1.78
C GLU A 101 4.34 14.79 0.67
#